data_AF-A0A5M9TWB3-F1
#
_entry.id   AF-A0A5M9TWB3-F1
#
_cell.length_a   1.000
_cell.length_b   1.000
_cell.length_c   1.000
_cell.angle_alpha   90.00
_cell.angle_beta   90.00
_cell.angle_gamma   90.00
#
_symmetry.space_group_name_H-M   'P 1'
#
loop_
_entity.id
_entity.type
_entity.pdbx_description
1 polymer ?
#
loop_
_entity_poly.entity_id
_entity_poly.type
_entity_poly.pdbx_seq_one_letter_code
_entity_poly.pdbx_strand_id
1 'polypeptide(L)'
;MKFYIKLDGDIIRDIIEYEYVGYQEVDIPTPLPIGINAGYFRWQNGKAVLDESLKSESEQGTPVEGLTELEQRVSATEVEAASLNLAIIDIWETLANGGAA
;
A
#
# COMPACT_ATOMS: atom_id res chain seq x y z
N MET A 1 26.84 4.30 -14.90
CA MET A 1 26.02 3.31 -15.65
C MET A 1 24.82 4.07 -16.14
N LYS A 2 24.36 3.84 -17.38
CA LYS A 2 23.27 4.62 -17.94
C LYS A 2 21.94 4.17 -17.38
N PHE A 3 21.13 5.12 -16.94
CA PHE A 3 19.75 4.92 -16.55
C PHE A 3 18.88 5.98 -17.21
N TYR A 4 17.59 5.72 -17.26
CA TYR A 4 16.59 6.65 -17.77
C TYR A 4 15.61 6.94 -16.64
N ILE A 5 15.45 8.21 -16.28
CA ILE A 5 14.59 8.64 -15.17
C ILE A 5 13.35 9.35 -15.69
N LYS A 6 12.22 9.11 -15.03
CA LYS A 6 11.01 9.90 -15.21
C LYS A 6 10.91 10.94 -14.12
N LEU A 7 10.76 12.19 -14.52
CA LEU A 7 10.66 13.32 -13.61
C LEU A 7 9.23 13.89 -13.61
N ASP A 8 8.80 14.33 -12.43
CA ASP A 8 7.65 15.19 -12.21
C ASP A 8 8.17 16.48 -11.55
N GLY A 9 8.37 17.51 -12.36
CA GLY A 9 9.23 18.64 -11.99
C GLY A 9 10.68 18.18 -11.81
N ASP A 10 11.19 18.26 -10.58
CA ASP A 10 12.49 17.74 -10.19
C ASP A 10 12.40 16.42 -9.39
N ILE A 11 11.21 15.86 -9.16
CA ILE A 11 11.02 14.63 -8.37
C ILE A 11 11.18 13.40 -9.27
N ILE A 12 11.98 12.43 -8.85
CA ILE A 12 12.18 11.14 -9.52
C ILE A 12 10.97 10.25 -9.23
N ARG A 13 10.17 9.98 -10.26
CA ARG A 13 8.99 9.10 -10.19
C ARG A 13 9.28 7.68 -10.61
N ASP A 14 10.27 7.49 -11.47
CA ASP A 14 10.65 6.17 -11.94
C ASP A 14 12.09 6.18 -12.48
N ILE A 15 12.72 5.00 -12.53
CA ILE A 15 14.04 4.77 -13.10
C ILE A 15 14.11 3.41 -13.79
N ILE A 16 14.62 3.38 -15.02
CA ILE A 16 14.72 2.18 -15.86
C ILE A 16 16.10 2.11 -16.55
N GLU A 17 16.45 0.94 -17.07
CA GLU A 17 17.77 0.68 -17.71
C GLU A 17 17.75 0.82 -19.25
N TYR A 18 16.62 1.17 -19.84
CA TYR A 18 16.43 1.27 -21.29
C TYR A 18 15.75 2.57 -21.71
N GLU A 19 16.01 3.02 -22.92
CA GLU A 19 15.40 4.24 -23.47
C GLU A 19 13.88 4.06 -23.62
N TYR A 20 13.12 5.01 -23.10
CA TYR A 20 11.67 5.04 -23.22
C TYR A 20 11.17 6.47 -23.34
N VAL A 21 10.07 6.63 -24.09
CA VAL A 21 9.47 7.95 -24.35
C VAL A 21 9.07 8.62 -23.04
N GLY A 22 9.51 9.86 -22.85
CA GLY A 22 9.23 10.65 -21.65
C GLY A 22 10.21 10.42 -20.49
N TYR A 23 11.26 9.63 -20.69
CA TYR A 23 12.35 9.47 -19.73
C TYR A 23 13.59 10.22 -20.20
N GLN A 24 14.37 10.73 -19.26
CA GLN A 24 15.63 11.41 -19.51
C GLN A 24 16.81 10.47 -19.22
N GLU A 25 17.75 10.35 -20.17
CA GLU A 25 19.01 9.65 -19.95
C GLU A 25 19.87 10.39 -18.92
N VAL A 26 20.37 9.67 -17.92
CA VAL A 26 21.25 10.17 -16.88
C VAL A 26 22.37 9.17 -16.58
N ASP A 27 23.52 9.70 -16.17
CA ASP A 27 24.57 8.90 -15.55
C ASP A 27 24.46 9.06 -14.03
N ILE A 28 24.01 8.01 -13.37
CA ILE A 28 23.85 7.98 -11.92
C ILE A 28 24.81 6.95 -11.31
N PRO A 29 25.49 7.26 -10.19
CA PRO A 29 26.34 6.31 -9.51
C PRO A 29 25.56 5.08 -9.03
N THR A 30 26.17 3.91 -9.18
CA THR A 30 25.67 2.64 -8.64
C THR A 30 26.44 2.23 -7.38
N PRO A 31 25.83 1.52 -6.42
CA PRO A 31 24.44 1.05 -6.45
C PRO A 31 23.42 2.18 -6.27
N LEU A 32 22.23 2.01 -6.86
CA LEU A 32 21.15 2.98 -6.70
C LEU A 32 20.66 3.00 -5.25
N PRO A 33 20.29 4.18 -4.70
CA PRO A 33 19.62 4.28 -3.42
C PRO A 33 18.34 3.44 -3.38
N ILE A 34 18.09 2.79 -2.24
CA ILE A 34 16.84 2.05 -2.02
C ILE A 34 15.66 3.03 -2.10
N GLY A 35 14.64 2.66 -2.88
CA GLY A 35 13.43 3.48 -3.06
C GLY A 35 13.62 4.69 -3.97
N ILE A 36 14.65 4.72 -4.83
CA ILE A 36 14.85 5.83 -5.80
C ILE A 36 13.64 6.06 -6.74
N ASN A 37 12.84 5.03 -7.00
CA ASN A 37 11.61 5.09 -7.78
C ASN A 37 10.35 5.36 -6.95
N ALA A 38 10.47 5.59 -5.63
CA ALA A 38 9.32 5.77 -4.74
C ALA A 38 8.80 7.22 -4.68
N GLY A 39 9.41 8.17 -5.41
CA GLY A 39 8.99 9.58 -5.37
C GLY A 39 9.62 10.41 -4.26
N TYR A 40 10.63 9.90 -3.56
CA TYR A 40 11.26 10.58 -2.41
C TYR A 40 12.52 11.37 -2.78
N PHE A 41 13.03 11.18 -4.00
CA PHE A 41 14.30 11.76 -4.43
C PHE A 41 14.05 12.88 -5.44
N ARG A 42 14.78 13.98 -5.29
CA ARG A 42 14.86 15.05 -6.28
C ARG A 42 16.11 14.91 -7.13
N TRP A 43 15.99 15.19 -8.42
CA TRP A 43 17.10 15.27 -9.36
C TRP A 43 17.67 16.68 -9.37
N GLN A 44 18.85 16.85 -8.77
CA GLN A 44 19.50 18.15 -8.63
C GLN A 44 20.99 18.04 -8.95
N ASN A 45 21.49 18.92 -9.82
CA ASN A 45 22.91 19.00 -10.18
C ASN A 45 23.51 17.66 -10.62
N GLY A 46 22.74 16.86 -11.37
CA GLY A 46 23.15 15.54 -11.86
C GLY A 46 23.20 14.45 -10.78
N LYS A 47 22.51 14.64 -9.64
CA LYS A 47 22.46 13.69 -8.54
C LYS A 47 21.04 13.52 -8.02
N ALA A 48 20.73 12.31 -7.56
CA ALA A 48 19.52 12.05 -6.78
C ALA A 48 19.78 12.48 -5.32
N VAL A 49 18.95 13.39 -4.81
CA VAL A 49 19.02 13.92 -3.44
C VAL A 49 17.73 13.55 -2.72
N LEU A 50 17.83 12.88 -1.58
CA LEU A 50 16.66 12.52 -0.78
C LEU A 50 15.98 13.78 -0.23
N ASP A 51 14.67 13.87 -0.43
CA ASP A 51 13.81 14.85 0.22
C ASP A 51 13.00 14.12 1.31
N GLU A 52 13.40 14.35 2.57
CA GLU A 52 12.77 13.74 3.74
C GLU A 52 11.31 14.17 3.91
N SER A 53 10.91 15.34 3.39
CA SER A 53 9.52 15.79 3.44
C SER A 53 8.65 14.94 2.51
N LEU A 54 9.11 14.67 1.28
CA LEU A 54 8.38 13.79 0.34
C LEU A 54 8.26 12.36 0.87
N LYS A 55 9.33 11.84 1.47
CA LYS A 55 9.30 10.52 2.11
C LYS A 55 8.30 10.49 3.27
N SER A 56 8.33 11.50 4.13
CA SER A 56 7.43 11.60 5.28
C SER A 56 5.97 11.72 4.87
N GLU A 57 5.65 12.51 3.85
CA GLU A 57 4.30 12.63 3.31
C GLU A 57 3.77 11.29 2.79
N SER A 58 4.61 10.51 2.10
CA SER A 58 4.23 9.20 1.59
C SER A 58 4.12 8.15 2.69
N GLU A 59 4.98 8.19 3.70
CA GLU A 59 4.96 7.26 4.85
C GLU A 59 3.82 7.58 5.83
N GLN A 60 3.43 8.84 5.94
CA GLN A 60 2.28 9.23 6.77
C GLN A 60 0.96 8.68 6.23
N GLY A 61 0.92 8.30 4.95
CA GLY A 61 -0.24 7.76 4.29
C GLY A 61 -1.37 8.78 4.23
N THR A 62 -2.00 8.94 3.07
CA THR A 62 -3.37 9.44 3.12
C THR A 62 -4.17 8.40 3.92
N PRO A 63 -4.97 8.80 4.93
CA PRO A 63 -6.02 7.92 5.42
C PRO A 63 -6.78 7.47 4.18
N VAL A 64 -6.73 6.17 3.86
CA VAL A 64 -7.48 5.65 2.73
C VAL A 64 -8.93 5.91 3.11
N GLU A 65 -9.55 6.90 2.48
CA GLU A 65 -10.97 7.20 2.71
C GLU A 65 -11.76 5.91 2.50
N GLY A 66 -12.50 5.51 3.54
CA GLY A 66 -13.22 4.24 3.55
C GLY A 66 -12.51 3.06 4.21
N LEU A 67 -11.24 3.17 4.63
CA LEU A 67 -10.60 2.10 5.42
C LEU A 67 -11.30 1.91 6.76
N THR A 68 -11.61 3.00 7.46
CA THR A 68 -12.38 2.95 8.71
C THR A 68 -13.79 2.41 8.50
N GLU A 69 -14.43 2.73 7.37
CA GLU A 69 -15.76 2.20 7.03
C GLU A 69 -15.69 0.70 6.72
N LEU A 70 -14.66 0.25 6.00
CA LEU A 70 -14.41 -1.17 5.71
C LEU A 70 -14.11 -1.94 7.00
N GLU A 71 -13.29 -1.40 7.90
CA GLU A 71 -12.99 -2.00 9.21
C GLU A 71 -14.26 -2.13 10.06
N GLN A 72 -15.13 -1.12 10.05
CA GLN A 72 -16.43 -1.17 10.73
C GLN A 72 -17.35 -2.24 10.13
N ARG A 73 -17.41 -2.34 8.80
CA ARG A 73 -18.20 -3.36 8.10
C ARG A 73 -17.69 -4.77 8.38
N VAL A 74 -16.37 -4.98 8.41
CA VAL A 74 -15.76 -6.27 8.77
C VAL A 74 -16.13 -6.64 10.20
N SER A 75 -15.92 -5.73 11.15
CA SER A 75 -16.26 -5.96 12.57
C SER A 75 -17.75 -6.31 12.76
N ALA A 76 -18.66 -5.60 12.07
CA ALA A 76 -20.09 -5.89 12.14
C ALA A 76 -20.42 -7.28 11.58
N THR A 77 -19.78 -7.67 10.48
CA THR A 77 -19.97 -8.99 9.86
C THR A 77 -19.46 -10.11 10.76
N GLU A 78 -18.33 -9.90 11.45
CA GLU A 78 -17.78 -10.87 12.40
C GLU A 78 -18.71 -11.09 13.61
N VAL A 79 -19.31 -10.02 14.14
CA VAL A 79 -20.30 -10.11 15.22
C VAL A 79 -21.55 -10.87 14.78
N GLU A 80 -22.05 -10.58 13.58
CA GLU A 80 -23.21 -11.29 13.01
C GLU A 80 -22.92 -12.78 12.80
N ALA A 81 -21.75 -13.11 12.25
CA ALA A 81 -21.32 -14.49 12.06
C ALA A 81 -21.21 -15.25 13.39
N ALA A 82 -20.67 -14.62 14.44
CA ALA A 82 -20.60 -15.20 15.77
C ALA A 82 -22.00 -15.45 16.36
N SER A 83 -22.93 -14.50 16.17
CA SER A 83 -24.31 -14.63 16.63
C SER A 83 -25.04 -15.78 15.93
N LEU A 84 -24.90 -15.89 14.60
CA LEU A 84 -25.46 -17.01 13.82
C LEU A 84 -24.88 -18.35 14.26
N ASN A 85 -23.58 -18.42 14.54
CA ASN A 85 -22.95 -19.64 15.02
C ASN A 85 -23.52 -20.11 16.37
N LEU A 86 -23.76 -19.18 17.30
CA LEU A 86 -24.40 -19.50 18.59
C LEU A 86 -25.84 -19.98 18.40
N ALA A 87 -26.61 -19.34 17.52
CA ALA A 87 -27.97 -19.77 17.22
C ALA A 87 -28.01 -21.18 16.61
N ILE A 88 -27.06 -21.50 15.73
CA ILE A 88 -26.92 -22.84 15.17
C ILE A 88 -26.66 -23.86 16.28
N ILE A 89 -25.75 -23.58 17.21
CA ILE A 89 -25.45 -24.47 18.34
C ILE A 89 -26.69 -24.73 19.18
N ASP A 90 -27.45 -23.68 19.54
CA ASP A 90 -28.68 -23.79 20.33
C ASP A 90 -29.76 -24.64 19.64
N ILE A 91 -29.90 -24.51 18.32
CA ILE A 91 -30.80 -25.35 17.52
C ILE A 91 -30.38 -26.82 17.58
N TRP A 92 -29.09 -27.12 17.44
CA TRP A 92 -28.58 -28.50 17.53
C TRP A 92 -28.80 -29.11 18.92
N GLU A 93 -28.57 -28.35 19.99
CA GLU A 93 -28.82 -28.79 21.36
C GLU A 93 -30.30 -29.06 21.61
N THR A 94 -31.18 -28.19 21.12
CA THR A 94 -32.64 -28.37 21.22
C THR A 94 -33.11 -29.63 20.48
N LEU A 95 -32.60 -29.87 19.27
CA LEU A 95 -32.93 -31.07 18.49
C LEU A 95 -32.38 -32.35 19.14
N ALA A 96 -31.17 -32.30 19.73
CA ALA A 96 -30.58 -33.43 20.42
C ALA A 96 -31.34 -33.80 21.71
N ASN A 97 -31.86 -32.80 22.43
CA ASN A 97 -32.60 -33.00 23.68
C ASN A 97 -34.11 -33.24 23.47
N GLY A 98 -34.67 -32.82 22.33
CA GLY A 98 -36.09 -32.99 21.98
C GLY A 98 -36.46 -34.37 21.42
N GLY A 99 -35.50 -35.28 21.24
CA GLY A 99 -35.71 -36.66 20.76
C GLY A 99 -36.08 -37.68 21.84
N ALA A 100 -36.29 -37.27 23.09
CA ALA A 100 -36.70 -38.14 24.19
C ALA A 100 -38.15 -37.81 24.64
N ALA A 101 -39.13 -38.17 23.80
CA ALA A 101 -40.54 -38.26 24.19
C ALA A 101 -41.17 -39.47 23.52
#